data_AF-A0A5K0XUV2-F1
#
_entry.id   AF-A0A5K0XUV2-F1
#
_cell.length_a   1.000
_cell.length_b   1.000
_cell.length_c   1.000
_cell.angle_alpha   90.00
_cell.angle_beta   90.00
_cell.angle_gamma   90.00
#
_symmetry.space_group_name_H-M   'P 1'
#
loop_
_entity.id
_entity.type
_entity.pdbx_description
1 polymer ?
#
loop_
_entity_poly.entity_id
_entity_poly.type
_entity_poly.pdbx_seq_one_letter_code
_entity_poly.pdbx_strand_id
1 'polypeptide(L)' 'HPFSITSAPGDDYLSIHIRTVGDWTEELKRVFTEPFDDFSIIGRAKFNKFGEMDQA' A
#
# COMPACT_ATOMS: atom_id res chain seq x y z
N HIS A 1 -4.02 -2.16 7.43
CA HIS A 1 -5.44 -2.49 7.20
C HIS A 1 -5.51 -3.84 6.50
N PRO A 2 -6.19 -4.85 7.07
CA PRO A 2 -6.37 -6.14 6.41
C PRO A 2 -7.42 -6.06 5.29
N PHE A 3 -7.17 -6.73 4.16
CA PHE A 3 -8.08 -6.82 3.01
C PHE A 3 -8.15 -8.26 2.48
N SER A 4 -9.26 -8.60 1.84
CA SER A 4 -9.43 -9.89 1.17
C SER A 4 -8.86 -9.83 -0.25
N ILE A 5 -8.20 -10.91 -0.64
CA ILE A 5 -7.78 -11.15 -2.02
C ILE A 5 -9.02 -11.51 -2.85
N THR A 6 -9.15 -10.86 -4.00
CA THR A 6 -10.25 -11.06 -4.95
C THR A 6 -9.82 -11.73 -6.25
N SER A 7 -8.51 -11.94 -6.45
CA SER A 7 -7.98 -12.66 -7.60
C SER A 7 -8.15 -14.17 -7.45
N ALA A 8 -8.19 -14.88 -8.59
CA ALA A 8 -8.28 -16.32 -8.59
C ALA A 8 -6.92 -16.95 -8.26
N PRO A 9 -6.90 -18.18 -7.70
CA PRO A 9 -5.67 -18.95 -7.57
C PRO A 9 -5.08 -19.23 -8.96
N GLY A 10 -3.83 -18.79 -9.18
CA GLY A 10 -3.12 -18.97 -10.45
C GLY A 10 -3.11 -17.75 -11.37
N ASP A 11 -3.74 -16.63 -10.99
CA ASP A 11 -3.56 -15.36 -11.70
C ASP A 11 -2.13 -14.84 -11.54
N ASP A 12 -1.58 -14.24 -12.60
CA ASP A 12 -0.24 -13.63 -12.60
C ASP A 12 -0.15 -12.39 -11.70
N TYR A 13 -1.29 -11.80 -11.35
CA TYR A 13 -1.40 -10.59 -10.54
C TYR A 13 -2.40 -10.78 -9.40
N LEU A 14 -2.07 -10.20 -8.24
CA LEU A 14 -2.97 -10.14 -7.10
C LEU A 14 -3.94 -8.97 -7.26
N SER A 15 -5.23 -9.21 -7.04
CA SER A 15 -6.24 -8.17 -7.00
C SER A 15 -6.89 -8.09 -5.62
N ILE A 16 -7.23 -6.87 -5.21
CA ILE A 16 -7.98 -6.56 -3.99
C ILE A 16 -9.00 -5.47 -4.31
N HIS A 17 -10.12 -5.48 -3.60
CA HIS A 17 -11.13 -4.42 -3.67
C HIS A 17 -11.17 -3.64 -2.36
N ILE A 18 -10.76 -2.37 -2.39
CA ILE A 18 -10.74 -1.49 -1.21
C ILE A 18 -11.84 -0.44 -1.35
N ARG A 19 -12.68 -0.30 -0.31
CA ARG A 19 -13.66 0.78 -0.21
C ARG A 19 -13.03 2.00 0.47
N THR A 20 -13.29 3.20 -0.06
CA THR A 20 -12.82 4.46 0.54
C THR A 20 -13.77 4.92 1.64
N VAL A 21 -13.54 4.47 2.87
CA VAL A 21 -14.44 4.68 4.02
C VAL A 21 -13.77 5.37 5.21
N GLY A 22 -12.50 5.73 5.08
CA GLY A 22 -11.77 6.50 6.09
C GLY A 22 -10.48 7.06 5.56
N ASP A 23 -9.88 7.95 6.36
CA ASP A 23 -8.75 8.80 5.98
C ASP A 23 -7.62 8.01 5.30
N TRP A 24 -7.24 6.87 5.86
CA TRP A 24 -6.18 6.03 5.27
C TRP A 24 -6.54 5.51 3.87
N THR A 25 -7.78 5.04 3.66
CA THR A 25 -8.21 4.50 2.36
C THR A 25 -8.44 5.58 1.31
N GLU A 26 -8.80 6.80 1.74
CA GLU A 26 -8.94 7.95 0.86
C GLU A 26 -7.59 8.44 0.36
N GLU A 27 -6.61 8.58 1.27
CA GLU A 27 -5.23 8.92 0.90
C GLU A 27 -4.59 7.84 0.02
N LEU A 28 -4.85 6.55 0.32
CA LEU A 28 -4.38 5.47 -0.55
C LEU A 28 -4.93 5.63 -1.98
N LYS A 29 -6.22 5.90 -2.13
CA LYS A 29 -6.82 6.14 -3.45
C LYS A 29 -6.13 7.31 -4.14
N ARG A 30 -5.94 8.42 -3.42
CA ARG A 30 -5.28 9.63 -3.93
C ARG A 30 -3.91 9.32 -4.55
N VAL A 31 -3.06 8.58 -3.85
CA VAL A 31 -1.72 8.19 -4.32
C VAL A 31 -1.75 7.35 -5.59
N PHE A 32 -2.76 6.50 -5.78
CA PHE A 32 -2.86 5.64 -6.95
C PHE A 32 -3.64 6.24 -8.12
N THR A 33 -4.41 7.32 -7.91
CA THR A 33 -5.24 7.93 -8.96
C THR A 33 -4.76 9.30 -9.44
N GLU A 34 -4.03 10.05 -8.60
CA GLU A 34 -3.55 11.39 -8.96
C GLU A 34 -2.19 11.33 -9.68
N PRO A 35 -1.95 12.21 -10.67
CA PRO A 35 -0.68 12.28 -11.38
C PRO A 35 0.45 12.78 -10.46
N PHE A 36 1.67 12.28 -10.70
CA PHE A 36 2.84 12.46 -9.83
C PHE A 36 3.33 13.89 -9.61
N ASP A 37 2.78 14.88 -10.33
CA ASP A 37 3.20 16.28 -10.24
C ASP A 37 2.82 16.96 -8.91
N ASP A 38 1.94 16.38 -8.09
CA ASP A 38 1.45 16.99 -6.83
C ASP A 38 1.72 16.14 -5.57
N PHE A 39 2.58 15.12 -5.65
CA PHE A 39 3.00 14.38 -4.47
C PHE A 39 4.02 15.18 -3.65
N SER A 40 3.55 16.12 -2.84
CA SER A 40 4.28 16.57 -1.65
C SER A 40 4.42 15.37 -0.72
N ILE A 41 5.48 14.56 -0.95
CA ILE A 41 5.88 13.31 -0.27
C ILE A 41 5.00 12.97 0.94
N ILE A 42 3.81 12.41 0.67
CA ILE A 42 2.92 11.94 1.73
C ILE A 42 3.51 10.62 2.21
N GLY A 43 4.28 10.69 3.30
CA GLY A 43 4.76 9.50 3.99
C GLY A 43 6.28 9.30 3.99
N ARG A 44 7.04 10.27 4.53
CA ARG A 44 8.34 9.91 5.14
C ARG A 44 8.11 9.10 6.42
N ALA A 45 7.53 7.92 6.30
CA ALA A 45 7.63 6.88 7.30
C ALA A 45 9.08 6.38 7.28
N LYS A 46 9.83 6.61 8.36
CA LYS A 46 11.11 5.95 8.59
C LYS A 46 10.81 4.47 8.85
N PHE A 47 10.78 3.65 7.81
CA PHE A 47 10.88 2.20 7.96
C PHE A 47 12.25 1.93 8.58
N ASN A 48 12.26 1.48 9.83
CA ASN A 48 13.48 1.19 10.57
C ASN A 48 14.29 0.15 9.78
N LYS A 49 15.62 0.30 9.78
CA LYS A 49 16.61 -0.39 8.94
C LYS A 49 16.27 -1.86 8.64
N PHE A 50 16.30 -2.21 7.35
CA PHE A 50 16.42 -3.59 6.88
C PHE A 50 17.84 -4.07 7.25
N GLY A 51 17.97 -5.00 8.20
CA GLY A 51 19.25 -5.66 8.49
C GLY A 51 19.64 -5.69 9.96
N GLU A 52 18.93 -6.47 10.75
CA GLU A 52 19.48 -7.13 11.94
C GLU A 52 18.87 -8.54 11.97
N MET A 53 19.35 -9.38 11.06
CA MET A 53 19.26 -10.82 11.24
C MET A 53 20.35 -11.18 12.24
N ASP A 54 19.96 -11.38 13.49
CA ASP A 54 20.81 -12.05 14.46
C ASP A 54 21.13 -13.45 13.93
N GLN A 55 22.40 -13.66 13.55
CA GLN A 55 22.98 -15.00 13.52
C GLN A 55 23.09 -15.47 14.97
N ALA A 56 22.33 -16.50 15.33
CA ALA A 56 22.61 -17.40 16.44
C ALA A 56 22.14 -18.81 16.07
#